data_AF-A0A1C2DD43-F1
#
_entry.id   AF-A0A1C2DD43-F1
#
_cell.length_a   1.000
_cell.length_b   1.000
_cell.length_c   1.000
_cell.angle_alpha   90.00
_cell.angle_beta   90.00
_cell.angle_gamma   90.00
#
_symmetry.space_group_name_H-M   'P 1'
#
loop_
_entity.id
_entity.type
_entity.pdbx_description
1 polymer ?
#
loop_
_entity_poly.entity_id
_entity_poly.type
_entity_poly.pdbx_seq_one_letter_code
_entity_poly.pdbx_strand_id
1 'polypeptide(L)'
;MQGSQDAPTHRHKKRGSTYALIGIGKMQAEHWRDIAVDEDETALVDLREVAIYRSVDDGSLWARPREEFEDGRFEVLEGTDAS
;
A
#
# COMPACT_ATOMS: atom_id res chain seq x y z
N MET A 1 -1.34 23.09 10.56
CA MET A 1 -1.51 21.95 11.47
C MET A 1 -1.10 20.69 10.72
N GLN A 2 0.11 20.17 10.94
CA GLN A 2 0.51 18.83 10.47
C GLN A 2 1.04 18.11 11.70
N GLY A 3 0.19 17.29 12.31
CA GLY A 3 0.57 16.34 13.36
C GLY A 3 0.45 14.93 12.81
N SER A 4 1.36 14.07 13.25
CA SER A 4 1.32 12.59 13.26
C SER A 4 1.31 11.77 11.96
N GLN A 5 1.14 12.33 10.75
CA GLN A 5 1.05 11.50 9.52
C GLN A 5 2.38 11.03 8.91
N ASP A 6 3.54 11.28 9.54
CA ASP A 6 4.87 10.91 9.03
C ASP A 6 5.50 9.69 9.70
N ALA A 7 4.93 9.20 10.80
CA ALA A 7 5.49 8.03 11.48
C ALA A 7 5.38 6.78 10.60
N PRO A 8 6.44 5.96 10.48
CA PRO A 8 6.37 4.73 9.72
C PRO A 8 5.41 3.75 10.41
N THR A 9 4.43 3.29 9.65
CA THR A 9 3.43 2.29 10.10
C THR A 9 3.77 0.89 9.63
N HIS A 10 4.62 0.76 8.60
CA HIS A 10 4.96 -0.51 7.98
C HIS A 10 6.44 -0.55 7.64
N ARG A 11 7.05 -1.73 7.76
CA ARG A 11 8.41 -2.02 7.28
C ARG A 11 8.39 -3.18 6.30
N HIS A 12 9.04 -3.02 5.15
CA HIS A 12 9.15 -4.11 4.17
C HIS A 12 10.23 -5.10 4.63
N LYS A 13 9.84 -6.33 4.98
CA LYS A 13 10.73 -7.33 5.61
C LYS A 13 12.02 -7.59 4.82
N LYS A 14 11.92 -7.72 3.49
CA LYS A 14 13.09 -7.98 2.62
C LYS A 14 14.00 -6.76 2.41
N ARG A 15 13.45 -5.54 2.32
CA ARG A 15 14.19 -4.34 1.88
C ARG A 15 14.62 -3.45 3.06
N GLY A 16 13.99 -3.60 4.22
CA GLY A 16 14.21 -2.74 5.39
C GLY A 16 13.58 -1.35 5.29
N SER A 17 13.13 -0.92 4.09
CA SER A 17 12.46 0.36 3.87
C SER A 17 11.18 0.48 4.68
N THR A 18 10.89 1.71 5.11
CA THR A 18 9.76 2.04 5.98
C THR A 18 8.75 2.94 5.27
N TYR A 19 7.47 2.75 5.60
CA TYR A 19 6.36 3.40 4.93
C TYR A 19 5.27 3.82 5.91
N ALA A 20 4.62 4.95 5.61
CA ALA A 20 3.39 5.39 6.24
C ALA A 20 2.19 5.01 5.36
N LEU A 21 1.29 4.16 5.86
CA LEU A 21 0.02 3.85 5.21
C LEU A 21 -0.88 5.08 5.34
N ILE A 22 -1.30 5.63 4.20
CA ILE A 22 -2.18 6.79 4.14
C ILE A 22 -3.64 6.34 4.22
N GLY A 23 -3.98 5.23 3.56
CA GLY A 23 -5.31 4.64 3.60
C GLY A 23 -5.53 3.57 2.55
N ILE A 24 -6.73 2.99 2.56
CA ILE A 24 -7.22 2.06 1.56
C ILE A 24 -8.16 2.81 0.61
N GLY A 25 -7.88 2.71 -0.69
CA GLY A 25 -8.69 3.28 -1.76
C GLY A 25 -9.19 2.22 -2.74
N LYS A 26 -9.85 2.66 -3.81
CA LYS A 26 -10.22 1.82 -4.95
C LYS A 26 -9.54 2.33 -6.20
N MET A 27 -9.02 1.40 -7.00
CA MET A 27 -8.54 1.72 -8.34
C MET A 27 -9.72 2.16 -9.21
N GLN A 28 -9.52 3.19 -10.03
CA GLN A 28 -10.46 3.56 -11.08
C GLN A 28 -9.68 3.54 -12.39
N ALA A 29 -9.95 2.55 -13.23
CA ALA A 29 -9.18 2.35 -14.46
C ALA A 29 -10.01 1.62 -15.53
N GLU A 30 -10.01 2.16 -16.75
CA GLU A 30 -10.76 1.57 -17.87
C GLU A 30 -9.97 0.48 -18.61
N HIS A 31 -8.63 0.58 -18.60
CA HIS A 31 -7.77 -0.22 -19.48
C HIS A 31 -6.65 -0.97 -18.76
N TRP A 32 -6.49 -0.76 -17.44
CA TRP A 32 -5.51 -1.54 -16.69
C TRP A 32 -6.05 -2.93 -16.37
N ARG A 33 -5.15 -3.91 -16.51
CA ARG A 33 -5.46 -5.33 -16.32
C ARG A 33 -4.40 -6.00 -15.46
N ASP A 34 -4.82 -6.96 -14.65
CA ASP A 34 -3.94 -7.90 -13.98
C ASP A 34 -3.58 -9.03 -14.95
N ILE A 35 -2.35 -9.01 -15.46
CA ILE A 35 -1.85 -10.00 -16.42
C ILE A 35 -1.68 -11.40 -15.82
N ALA A 36 -1.76 -11.53 -14.49
CA ALA A 36 -1.70 -12.83 -13.82
C ALA A 36 -3.07 -13.53 -13.75
N VAL A 37 -4.16 -12.83 -14.11
CA VAL A 37 -5.50 -13.38 -14.21
C VAL A 37 -5.78 -13.68 -15.69
N ASP A 38 -6.22 -14.90 -15.99
CA ASP A 38 -6.47 -15.39 -17.37
C ASP A 38 -7.50 -14.50 -18.09
N GLU A 39 -7.40 -14.44 -19.43
CA GLU A 39 -7.76 -13.34 -20.37
C GLU A 39 -9.22 -12.82 -20.43
N ASP A 40 -10.03 -12.94 -19.38
CA ASP A 40 -11.42 -12.48 -19.35
C ASP A 40 -11.60 -11.09 -18.70
N GLU A 41 -12.86 -10.61 -18.63
CA GLU A 41 -13.24 -9.35 -17.96
C GLU A 41 -12.88 -9.30 -16.46
N THR A 42 -12.55 -10.46 -15.87
CA THR A 42 -12.07 -10.61 -14.49
C THR A 42 -10.65 -10.08 -14.28
N ALA A 43 -9.90 -9.82 -15.36
CA ALA A 43 -8.58 -9.21 -15.28
C ALA A 43 -8.63 -7.68 -15.07
N LEU A 44 -9.79 -7.03 -15.22
CA LEU A 44 -9.90 -5.58 -14.99
C LEU A 44 -9.61 -5.26 -13.53
N VAL A 45 -8.73 -4.29 -13.29
CA VAL A 45 -8.39 -3.84 -11.93
C VAL A 45 -9.33 -2.76 -11.42
N ASP A 46 -10.33 -2.36 -12.21
CA ASP A 46 -11.31 -1.34 -11.80
C ASP A 46 -12.01 -1.74 -10.50
N LEU A 47 -12.21 -0.76 -9.62
CA LEU A 47 -12.78 -0.90 -8.29
C LEU A 47 -12.00 -1.80 -7.30
N ARG A 48 -10.86 -2.40 -7.72
CA ARG A 48 -10.00 -3.21 -6.84
C ARG A 48 -9.46 -2.37 -5.69
N GLU A 49 -9.47 -2.92 -4.48
CA GLU A 49 -8.92 -2.22 -3.32
C GLU A 49 -7.40 -2.07 -3.43
N VAL A 50 -6.89 -0.90 -3.10
CA VAL A 50 -5.46 -0.59 -3.10
C VAL A 50 -5.05 0.06 -1.79
N ALA A 51 -3.89 -0.33 -1.28
CA ALA A 51 -3.20 0.40 -0.23
C ALA A 51 -2.45 1.58 -0.86
N ILE A 52 -2.67 2.78 -0.33
CA ILE A 52 -1.94 4.00 -0.70
C ILE A 52 -0.99 4.33 0.44
N TYR A 53 0.32 4.35 0.16
CA TYR A 53 1.33 4.54 1.20
C TYR A 53 2.51 5.37 0.69
N ARG A 54 3.19 6.03 1.64
CA ARG A 54 4.32 6.93 1.39
C ARG A 54 5.60 6.34 1.95
N SER A 55 6.68 6.39 1.19
CA SER A 55 8.04 6.12 1.69
C SER A 55 8.47 7.22 2.66
N VAL A 56 8.96 6.86 3.83
CA VAL A 56 9.46 7.85 4.80
C VAL A 56 10.85 8.40 4.43
N ASP A 57 11.57 7.70 3.53
CA ASP A 57 12.95 8.06 3.15
C ASP A 57 12.97 9.17 2.09
N ASP A 58 12.08 9.11 1.10
CA ASP A 58 12.08 10.01 -0.07
C ASP A 58 10.71 10.64 -0.39
N GLY A 59 9.66 10.30 0.39
CA GLY A 59 8.31 10.83 0.18
C GLY A 59 7.56 10.23 -1.02
N SER A 60 8.13 9.25 -1.73
CA SER A 60 7.49 8.61 -2.88
C SER A 60 6.16 7.97 -2.49
N LEU A 61 5.11 8.19 -3.30
CA LEU A 61 3.80 7.58 -3.14
C LEU A 61 3.67 6.30 -3.96
N TRP A 62 3.06 5.29 -3.36
CA TRP A 62 2.79 4.00 -3.97
C TRP A 62 1.30 3.67 -3.86
N ALA A 63 0.78 3.02 -4.88
CA ALA A 63 -0.49 2.30 -4.85
C ALA A 63 -0.20 0.83 -5.15
N ARG A 64 -0.72 -0.08 -4.33
CA ARG A 64 -0.52 -1.53 -4.46
C ARG A 64 -1.85 -2.23 -4.19
N PRO A 65 -2.20 -3.32 -4.90
CA PRO A 65 -3.35 -4.16 -4.54
C PRO A 65 -3.32 -4.48 -3.04
N ARG A 66 -4.45 -4.31 -2.36
CA ARG A 66 -4.51 -4.45 -0.90
C ARG A 66 -4.04 -5.83 -0.45
N GLU A 67 -4.45 -6.87 -1.15
CA GLU A 67 -4.06 -8.25 -0.90
C GLU A 67 -2.55 -8.48 -1.02
N GLU A 68 -1.84 -7.76 -1.90
CA GLU A 68 -0.39 -7.82 -2.00
C GLU A 68 0.31 -7.00 -0.91
N PHE A 69 -0.36 -5.98 -0.37
CA PHE A 69 0.15 -5.21 0.74
C PHE A 69 0.01 -5.99 2.06
N GLU A 70 -1.07 -6.76 2.19
CA GLU A 70 -1.40 -7.55 3.38
C GLU A 70 -0.88 -9.00 3.32
N ASP A 71 -0.16 -9.40 2.26
CA ASP A 71 0.36 -10.78 2.06
C ASP A 71 1.51 -11.21 2.99
N GLY A 72 1.88 -10.34 3.95
CA GLY A 72 2.95 -10.59 4.90
C GLY A 72 4.35 -10.15 4.45
N ARG A 73 4.51 -9.48 3.30
CA ARG A 73 5.78 -8.81 2.92
C ARG A 73 6.12 -7.62 3.80
N PHE A 74 5.10 -7.01 4.41
CA PHE A 74 5.24 -5.93 5.38
C PHE A 74 4.99 -6.45 6.80
N GLU A 75 5.69 -5.88 7.76
CA GLU A 75 5.32 -5.95 9.17
C GLU A 75 4.74 -4.61 9.59
N VAL A 76 3.67 -4.64 10.39
CA VAL A 76 3.11 -3.45 11.03
C VAL A 76 4.07 -3.03 12.13
N LEU A 77 4.42 -1.74 12.11
CA LEU A 77 5.15 -1.11 13.19
C LEU A 77 4.11 -0.60 14.18
N GLU A 78 4.00 -1.25 15.33
CA GLU A 78 3.21 -0.73 16.45
C GLU A 78 3.72 0.68 16.76
N GLY A 79 2.81 1.66 16.72
CA GLY A 79 3.15 3.01 17.13
C GLY A 79 3.69 2.93 18.55
N THR A 80 4.94 3.38 18.75
CA THR A 80 5.42 3.65 20.11
C THR A 80 4.69 4.90 20.59
N ASP A 81 3.42 4.73 20.95
CA ASP A 81 2.77 5.66 21.85
C ASP A 81 3.33 5.38 23.24
N ALA A 82 3.94 6.41 23.81
CA ALA A 82 4.57 6.39 25.11
C ALA A 82 3.66 5.74 26.18
N SER A 83 4.27 4.85 26.97
CA SER A 83 3.90 4.64 28.37
C SER A 83 5.19 4.66 29.19
#